data_AF-A0A0B7NND8-F1
#
_entry.id   AF-A0A0B7NND8-F1
#
_cell.length_a   1.000
_cell.length_b   1.000
_cell.length_c   1.000
_cell.angle_alpha   90.00
_cell.angle_beta   90.00
_cell.angle_gamma   90.00
#
_symmetry.space_group_name_H-M   'P 1'
#
loop_
_entity.id
_entity.type
_entity.pdbx_description
1 polymer ?
#
loop_
_entity_poly.entity_id
_entity_poly.type
_entity_poly.pdbx_seq_one_letter_code
_entity_poly.pdbx_strand_id
1 'polypeptide(L)'
;MHVLEVCSIDKFRNDPLYQIRSTIEAFNNHMENCIKPGRYLVIDKSMNQWLGIGMPNLKKVPRKPHPIGQEFKTLADHHTNCILRIDTTCDPKPKEFDGETGMGKLSATVKRLVKPWFFSGRTVVADSWFGSPAMVIMQERLILYTVMQVAKRRYWPRGMPSTDIVGQVEAPRGSHFTMKKTTDDGNTIFACAYRDLKVKAFISSCGTTSLVGYKSIVEPNGSVTGIKRP
;
A
#
# COMPACT_ATOMS: atom_id res chain seq x y z
N MET A 1 27.30 11.08 -12.34
CA MET A 1 26.96 12.23 -13.22
C MET A 1 25.76 11.80 -14.05
N HIS A 2 24.59 12.41 -13.86
CA HIS A 2 23.40 12.10 -14.67
C HIS A 2 23.40 13.04 -15.88
N VAL A 3 23.58 12.48 -17.07
CA VAL A 3 23.57 13.25 -18.31
C VAL A 3 22.13 13.31 -18.80
N LEU A 4 21.61 14.52 -19.01
CA LEU A 4 20.38 14.71 -19.77
C LEU A 4 20.68 14.33 -21.22
N GLU A 5 20.25 13.14 -21.62
CA GLU A 5 20.47 12.66 -22.99
C GLU A 5 19.61 13.45 -23.99
N VAL A 6 20.17 13.71 -25.17
CA VAL A 6 19.42 14.27 -26.30
C VAL A 6 18.30 13.30 -26.69
N CYS A 7 17.11 13.84 -26.95
CA CYS A 7 15.95 13.06 -27.37
C CYS A 7 16.28 12.19 -28.61
N SER A 8 16.03 10.88 -28.52
CA SER A 8 16.15 9.93 -29.62
C SER A 8 14.82 9.21 -29.86
N ILE A 9 14.36 9.22 -31.11
CA ILE A 9 13.14 8.53 -31.53
C ILE A 9 13.28 7.01 -31.37
N ASP A 10 14.46 6.45 -31.68
CA ASP A 10 14.68 5.00 -31.58
C ASP A 10 14.71 4.56 -30.11
N LYS A 11 15.33 5.35 -29.23
CA LYS A 11 15.26 5.11 -27.78
C LYS A 11 13.82 5.21 -27.28
N PHE A 12 13.06 6.22 -27.71
CA PHE A 12 11.65 6.39 -27.34
C PHE A 12 10.77 5.21 -27.80
N ARG A 13 10.97 4.72 -29.03
CA ARG A 13 10.22 3.55 -29.55
C ARG A 13 10.51 2.29 -28.74
N ASN A 14 11.77 2.08 -28.36
CA ASN A 14 12.17 0.92 -27.58
C ASN A 14 11.74 1.01 -26.11
N ASP A 15 11.74 2.22 -25.57
CA ASP A 15 11.43 2.51 -24.18
C ASP A 15 10.84 3.92 -24.05
N PRO A 16 9.50 4.06 -24.06
CA PRO A 16 8.86 5.37 -24.00
C PRO A 16 9.21 6.21 -22.76
N LEU A 17 9.66 5.58 -21.67
CA LEU A 17 10.00 6.28 -20.42
C LEU A 17 11.51 6.49 -20.23
N TYR A 18 12.36 6.20 -21.22
CA TYR A 18 13.82 6.20 -21.07
C TYR A 18 14.37 7.50 -20.46
N GLN A 19 13.81 8.66 -20.82
CA GLN A 19 14.27 9.98 -20.37
C GLN A 19 14.13 10.21 -18.86
N ILE A 20 13.17 9.55 -18.21
CA ILE A 20 12.93 9.72 -16.77
C ILE A 20 13.54 8.59 -15.94
N ARG A 21 14.04 7.52 -16.57
CA ARG A 21 14.58 6.36 -15.83
C ARG A 21 15.77 6.73 -14.97
N SER A 22 16.77 7.39 -15.57
CA SER A 22 18.00 7.78 -14.87
C SER A 22 17.70 8.77 -13.74
N THR A 23 16.77 9.70 -13.94
CA THR A 23 16.35 10.67 -12.91
C THR A 23 15.63 9.99 -11.74
N ILE A 24 14.73 9.04 -12.01
CA ILE A 24 14.01 8.30 -10.96
C ILE A 24 14.96 7.39 -10.19
N GLU A 25 15.88 6.73 -10.88
CA GLU A 25 16.92 5.91 -10.27
C GLU A 25 17.83 6.75 -9.38
N ALA A 26 18.32 7.89 -9.89
CA ALA A 26 19.12 8.85 -9.15
C ALA A 26 18.41 9.31 -7.86
N PHE A 27 17.15 9.72 -8.00
CA PHE A 27 16.34 10.16 -6.88
C PHE A 27 16.18 9.06 -5.84
N ASN A 28 15.76 7.87 -6.24
CA ASN A 28 15.56 6.74 -5.33
C ASN A 28 16.85 6.38 -4.58
N ASN A 29 17.97 6.29 -5.31
CA ASN A 29 19.28 5.96 -4.72
C ASN A 29 19.77 7.07 -3.77
N HIS A 30 19.53 8.34 -4.12
CA HIS A 30 19.92 9.45 -3.26
C HIS A 30 19.09 9.49 -1.97
N MET A 31 17.76 9.39 -2.07
CA MET A 31 16.87 9.46 -0.92
C MET A 31 17.10 8.33 0.08
N GLU A 32 17.39 7.11 -0.40
CA GLU A 32 17.76 5.96 0.43
C GLU A 32 18.96 6.25 1.34
N ASN A 33 19.95 6.99 0.83
CA ASN A 33 21.18 7.32 1.56
C ASN A 33 21.08 8.64 2.34
N CYS A 34 20.16 9.53 1.95
CA CYS A 34 20.05 10.89 2.49
C CYS A 34 19.10 10.96 3.70
N ILE A 35 17.98 10.24 3.66
CA ILE A 35 16.96 10.30 4.71
C ILE A 35 16.82 8.94 5.38
N LYS A 36 17.02 8.90 6.71
CA LYS A 36 16.62 7.78 7.55
C LYS A 36 15.17 7.99 7.99
N PRO A 37 14.18 7.29 7.39
CA PRO A 37 12.78 7.52 7.73
C PRO A 37 12.44 6.99 9.12
N GLY A 38 11.40 7.56 9.71
CA GLY A 38 10.88 7.13 11.00
C GLY A 38 10.11 5.81 10.93
N ARG A 39 9.22 5.60 11.91
CA ARG A 39 8.47 4.34 12.06
C ARG A 39 7.45 4.08 10.95
N TYR A 40 6.87 5.12 10.38
CA TYR A 40 5.71 5.02 9.50
C TYR A 40 6.08 5.45 8.08
N LEU A 41 5.89 4.52 7.14
CA LEU A 41 6.04 4.77 5.71
C LEU A 41 4.64 4.79 5.08
N VAL A 42 4.35 5.78 4.24
CA VAL A 42 3.03 5.99 3.66
C VAL A 42 3.10 5.80 2.16
N ILE A 43 2.23 4.95 1.61
CA ILE A 43 2.12 4.70 0.17
C ILE A 43 0.84 5.33 -0.36
N ASP A 44 0.97 6.13 -1.41
CA ASP A 44 -0.16 6.63 -2.19
C ASP A 44 0.26 6.83 -3.68
N LYS A 45 -0.59 7.53 -4.42
CA LYS A 45 -0.46 7.89 -5.82
C LYS A 45 -0.31 9.39 -5.95
N SER A 46 0.84 9.82 -6.46
CA SER A 46 1.10 11.21 -6.81
C SER A 46 0.81 11.45 -8.30
N MET A 47 0.26 12.63 -8.61
CA MET A 47 0.02 13.08 -9.98
C MET A 47 0.97 14.22 -10.30
N ASN A 48 1.70 14.12 -11.41
CA ASN A 48 2.43 15.22 -12.03
C ASN A 48 1.60 15.74 -13.21
N GLN A 49 1.11 16.98 -13.15
CA GLN A 49 0.27 17.52 -14.22
C GLN A 49 1.03 17.57 -15.54
N TRP A 50 0.36 17.17 -16.63
CA TRP A 50 0.92 17.30 -17.97
C TRP A 50 -0.17 17.65 -18.96
N LEU A 51 0.00 18.75 -19.67
CA LEU A 51 -0.95 19.26 -20.68
C LEU A 51 -0.40 19.22 -22.11
N GLY A 52 0.84 18.72 -22.30
CA GLY A 52 1.44 18.57 -23.62
C GLY A 52 1.00 17.29 -24.34
N ILE A 53 1.58 17.06 -25.51
CA ILE A 53 1.27 15.91 -26.38
C ILE A 53 2.34 14.82 -26.22
N GLY A 54 1.95 13.55 -26.37
CA GLY A 54 2.90 12.43 -26.50
C GLY A 54 3.43 11.83 -25.19
N MET A 55 2.82 12.15 -24.04
CA MET A 55 3.23 11.57 -22.75
C MET A 55 2.85 10.08 -22.65
N PRO A 56 3.81 9.14 -22.51
CA PRO A 56 3.51 7.70 -22.62
C PRO A 56 2.67 7.11 -21.49
N ASN A 57 2.81 7.62 -20.26
CA ASN A 57 2.12 7.14 -19.07
C ASN A 57 1.04 8.15 -18.58
N LEU A 58 0.42 8.85 -19.52
CA LEU A 58 -0.64 9.81 -19.22
C LEU A 58 -1.88 9.11 -18.63
N LYS A 59 -2.43 9.67 -17.56
CA LYS A 59 -3.69 9.25 -16.96
C LYS A 59 -4.64 10.42 -16.78
N LYS A 60 -5.93 10.11 -16.86
CA LYS A 60 -7.02 10.99 -16.45
C LYS A 60 -7.66 10.46 -15.16
N VAL A 61 -7.52 11.20 -14.07
CA VAL A 61 -8.08 10.90 -12.75
C VAL A 61 -8.97 12.06 -12.31
N PRO A 62 -10.28 12.05 -12.63
CA PRO A 62 -11.19 13.20 -12.43
C PRO A 62 -11.25 13.77 -11.01
N ARG A 63 -11.03 12.92 -10.00
CA ARG A 63 -11.08 13.29 -8.58
C ARG A 63 -9.85 14.06 -8.05
N LYS A 64 -8.79 14.21 -8.85
CA LYS A 64 -7.55 14.90 -8.45
C LYS A 64 -7.64 16.38 -8.86
N PRO A 65 -7.02 17.32 -8.12
CA PRO A 65 -7.07 18.76 -8.46
C PRO A 65 -6.59 19.05 -9.89
N HIS A 66 -5.57 18.33 -10.33
CA HIS A 66 -5.11 18.31 -11.72
C HIS A 66 -5.40 16.92 -12.31
N PRO A 67 -6.51 16.76 -13.08
CA PRO A 67 -6.97 15.44 -13.48
C PRO A 67 -6.09 14.75 -14.53
N ILE A 68 -5.33 15.50 -15.32
CA ILE A 68 -4.59 14.99 -16.47
C ILE A 68 -3.09 15.11 -16.18
N GLY A 69 -2.38 13.99 -16.21
CA GLY A 69 -0.96 13.98 -15.92
C GLY A 69 -0.37 12.58 -15.81
N GLN A 70 0.90 12.51 -15.42
CA GLN A 70 1.58 11.26 -15.11
C GLN A 70 1.25 10.83 -13.68
N GLU A 71 0.76 9.59 -13.52
CA GLU A 71 0.57 9.01 -12.20
C GLU A 71 1.81 8.20 -11.80
N PHE A 72 2.31 8.47 -10.61
CA PHE A 72 3.37 7.69 -9.96
C PHE A 72 2.82 6.99 -8.72
N LYS A 73 3.42 5.86 -8.34
CA LYS A 73 3.29 5.33 -6.97
C LYS A 73 4.44 5.90 -6.16
N THR A 74 4.13 6.41 -4.99
CA THR A 74 5.11 7.09 -4.15
C THR A 74 5.09 6.49 -2.76
N LEU A 75 6.27 6.43 -2.16
CA LEU A 75 6.46 6.14 -0.74
C LEU A 75 6.99 7.40 -0.09
N ALA A 76 6.36 7.83 0.99
CA ALA A 76 6.80 8.96 1.80
C ALA A 76 7.05 8.53 3.25
N ASP A 77 7.91 9.24 3.96
CA ASP A 77 8.01 9.14 5.41
C ASP A 77 6.95 10.04 6.06
N HIS A 78 6.24 9.51 7.04
CA HIS A 78 5.26 10.28 7.80
C HIS A 78 5.91 11.39 8.63
N HIS A 79 7.13 11.19 9.13
CA HIS A 79 7.75 12.11 10.10
C HIS A 79 8.32 13.35 9.40
N THR A 80 9.05 13.14 8.30
CA THR A 80 9.65 14.22 7.50
C THR A 80 8.72 14.77 6.43
N ASN A 81 7.63 14.04 6.09
CA ASN A 81 6.74 14.32 4.97
C ASN A 81 7.46 14.33 3.59
N CYS A 82 8.67 13.77 3.51
CA CYS A 82 9.42 13.68 2.27
C CYS A 82 9.03 12.42 1.49
N ILE A 83 8.88 12.57 0.17
CA ILE A 83 8.82 11.41 -0.75
C ILE A 83 10.21 10.77 -0.75
N LEU A 84 10.28 9.48 -0.44
CA LEU A 84 11.53 8.73 -0.40
C LEU A 84 11.74 7.91 -1.66
N ARG A 85 10.65 7.38 -2.25
CA ARG A 85 10.72 6.59 -3.47
C ARG A 85 9.57 6.83 -4.42
N ILE A 86 9.87 6.69 -5.71
CA ILE A 86 8.95 6.86 -6.83
C ILE A 86 9.03 5.62 -7.73
N ASP A 87 7.86 5.12 -8.15
CA ASP A 87 7.72 4.08 -9.16
C ASP A 87 6.71 4.53 -10.24
N THR A 88 7.07 4.36 -11.52
CA THR A 88 6.22 4.72 -12.66
C THR A 88 5.02 3.78 -12.79
N THR A 89 3.87 4.32 -13.16
CA THR A 89 2.71 3.51 -13.57
C THR A 89 2.67 3.36 -15.09
N CYS A 90 2.00 2.30 -15.57
CA CYS A 90 1.86 2.01 -17.00
C CYS A 90 3.20 1.94 -17.76
N ASP A 91 4.26 1.47 -17.09
CA ASP A 91 5.56 1.25 -17.72
C ASP A 91 5.46 0.02 -18.65
N PRO A 92 5.84 0.14 -19.93
CA PRO A 92 5.83 -0.98 -20.87
C PRO A 92 6.96 -1.98 -20.64
N LYS A 93 8.01 -1.61 -19.90
CA LYS A 93 9.11 -2.52 -19.56
C LYS A 93 8.79 -3.29 -18.28
N PRO A 94 9.14 -4.59 -18.23
CA PRO A 94 9.06 -5.35 -16.99
C PRO A 94 10.04 -4.76 -15.98
N LYS A 95 9.61 -4.73 -14.72
CA LYS A 95 10.44 -4.25 -13.59
C LYS A 95 10.78 -5.39 -12.65
N GLU A 96 11.70 -5.10 -11.74
CA GLU A 96 12.03 -5.99 -10.63
C GLU A 96 10.76 -6.52 -9.94
N PHE A 97 10.67 -7.82 -9.72
CA PHE A 97 9.53 -8.55 -9.13
C PHE A 97 8.25 -8.71 -9.98
N ASP A 98 8.14 -8.13 -11.17
CA ASP A 98 6.92 -8.27 -12.00
C ASP A 98 6.67 -9.71 -12.49
N GLY A 99 7.70 -10.55 -12.54
CA GLY A 99 7.64 -11.95 -12.96
C GLY A 99 7.59 -12.98 -11.82
N GLU A 100 7.54 -12.54 -10.56
CA GLU A 100 7.48 -13.48 -9.43
C GLU A 100 6.16 -14.26 -9.43
N THR A 101 6.24 -15.58 -9.39
CA THR A 101 5.07 -16.46 -9.40
C THR A 101 4.13 -16.12 -8.23
N GLY A 102 2.86 -15.88 -8.53
CA GLY A 102 1.84 -15.52 -7.53
C GLY A 102 1.87 -14.06 -7.08
N MET A 103 2.77 -13.21 -7.60
CA MET A 103 2.83 -11.78 -7.28
C MET A 103 2.10 -10.94 -8.34
N GLY A 104 1.10 -10.17 -7.90
CA GLY A 104 0.45 -9.18 -8.78
C GLY A 104 1.33 -7.95 -8.99
N LYS A 105 1.17 -7.26 -10.13
CA LYS A 105 1.92 -6.02 -10.47
C LYS A 105 1.90 -4.95 -9.36
N LEU A 106 0.77 -4.81 -8.65
CA LEU A 106 0.67 -3.85 -7.54
C LEU A 106 1.55 -4.26 -6.34
N SER A 107 1.56 -5.55 -5.98
CA SER A 107 2.42 -6.08 -4.93
C SER A 107 3.89 -5.95 -5.31
N ALA A 108 4.26 -6.23 -6.57
CA ALA A 108 5.61 -6.00 -7.09
C ALA A 108 6.02 -4.53 -6.96
N THR A 109 5.11 -3.60 -7.30
CA THR A 109 5.33 -2.15 -7.15
C THR A 109 5.57 -1.75 -5.69
N VAL A 110 4.73 -2.21 -4.77
CA VAL A 110 4.91 -1.92 -3.33
C VAL A 110 6.21 -2.53 -2.81
N LYS A 111 6.53 -3.76 -3.21
CA LYS A 111 7.79 -4.44 -2.84
C LYS A 111 9.01 -3.64 -3.30
N ARG A 112 9.01 -3.10 -4.53
CA ARG A 112 10.06 -2.18 -5.00
C ARG A 112 10.12 -0.90 -4.17
N LEU A 113 8.98 -0.27 -3.89
CA LEU A 113 8.92 0.97 -3.11
C LEU A 113 9.50 0.80 -1.70
N VAL A 114 9.25 -0.33 -1.04
CA VAL A 114 9.70 -0.55 0.36
C VAL A 114 11.04 -1.28 0.47
N LYS A 115 11.66 -1.65 -0.66
CA LYS A 115 12.90 -2.45 -0.75
C LYS A 115 14.03 -2.03 0.20
N PRO A 116 14.39 -0.74 0.31
CA PRO A 116 15.49 -0.32 1.19
C PRO A 116 15.21 -0.55 2.68
N TRP A 117 13.95 -0.78 3.05
CA TRP A 117 13.51 -0.91 4.43
C TRP A 117 12.98 -2.29 4.77
N PHE A 118 13.22 -3.30 3.93
CA PHE A 118 13.00 -4.69 4.34
C PHE A 118 13.74 -4.96 5.66
N PHE A 119 13.19 -5.86 6.47
CA PHE A 119 13.77 -6.29 7.74
C PHE A 119 13.85 -5.22 8.83
N SER A 120 13.23 -4.05 8.63
CA SER A 120 13.37 -2.93 9.55
C SER A 120 12.29 -2.82 10.63
N GLY A 121 11.23 -3.62 10.57
CA GLY A 121 10.11 -3.53 11.52
C GLY A 121 9.30 -2.24 11.43
N ARG A 122 9.44 -1.48 10.33
CA ARG A 122 8.62 -0.28 10.06
C ARG A 122 7.18 -0.65 9.72
N THR A 123 6.28 0.31 9.88
CA THR A 123 4.86 0.16 9.56
C THR A 123 4.53 0.87 8.27
N VAL A 124 3.98 0.14 7.30
CA VAL A 124 3.53 0.66 6.02
C VAL A 124 2.04 0.95 6.07
N VAL A 125 1.67 2.20 5.80
CA VAL A 125 0.30 2.70 5.81
C VAL A 125 -0.13 3.02 4.38
N ALA A 126 -1.31 2.57 3.98
CA ALA A 126 -1.81 2.80 2.63
C ALA A 126 -3.34 2.88 2.53
N ASP A 127 -3.82 3.52 1.46
CA ASP A 127 -5.24 3.63 1.18
C ASP A 127 -5.86 2.30 0.67
N SER A 128 -7.18 2.34 0.44
CA SER A 128 -7.95 1.18 -0.01
C SER A 128 -7.58 0.63 -1.39
N TRP A 129 -6.77 1.36 -2.18
CA TRP A 129 -6.26 0.83 -3.43
C TRP A 129 -5.17 -0.22 -3.22
N PHE A 130 -4.42 -0.13 -2.12
CA PHE A 130 -3.33 -1.04 -1.78
C PHE A 130 -3.76 -2.14 -0.79
N GLY A 131 -4.83 -1.90 -0.03
CA GLY A 131 -5.32 -2.81 1.00
C GLY A 131 -5.85 -4.13 0.47
N SER A 132 -5.10 -5.20 0.73
CA SER A 132 -5.53 -6.59 0.51
C SER A 132 -4.77 -7.55 1.44
N PRO A 133 -5.35 -8.71 1.78
CA PRO A 133 -4.66 -9.75 2.55
C PRO A 133 -3.31 -10.16 1.94
N ALA A 134 -3.25 -10.33 0.62
CA ALA A 134 -2.01 -10.68 -0.08
C ALA A 134 -0.91 -9.61 0.09
N MET A 135 -1.28 -8.33 0.10
CA MET A 135 -0.34 -7.22 0.34
C MET A 135 0.21 -7.24 1.77
N VAL A 136 -0.66 -7.52 2.75
CA VAL A 136 -0.28 -7.62 4.16
C VAL A 136 0.69 -8.78 4.39
N ILE A 137 0.35 -9.97 3.89
CA ILE A 137 1.18 -11.19 4.00
C ILE A 137 2.55 -10.96 3.35
N MET A 138 2.58 -10.37 2.16
CA MET A 138 3.83 -10.10 1.44
C MET A 138 4.77 -9.19 2.26
N GLN A 139 4.26 -8.13 2.86
CA GLN A 139 5.08 -7.22 3.66
C GLN A 139 5.49 -7.82 5.00
N GLU A 140 4.64 -8.63 5.61
CA GLU A 140 4.97 -9.37 6.82
C GLU A 140 6.16 -10.32 6.61
N ARG A 141 6.21 -11.03 5.47
CA ARG A 141 7.38 -11.85 5.07
C ARG A 141 8.66 -11.04 4.89
N LEU A 142 8.54 -9.72 4.72
CA LEU A 142 9.66 -8.78 4.63
C LEU A 142 9.95 -8.09 5.98
N ILE A 143 9.35 -8.57 7.07
CA ILE A 143 9.40 -8.00 8.43
C ILE A 143 9.05 -6.51 8.40
N LEU A 144 7.95 -6.21 7.73
CA LEU A 144 7.27 -4.92 7.74
C LEU A 144 5.87 -5.11 8.31
N TYR A 145 5.49 -4.23 9.23
CA TYR A 145 4.10 -4.14 9.68
C TYR A 145 3.27 -3.37 8.68
N THR A 146 1.96 -3.57 8.70
CA THR A 146 1.05 -2.91 7.75
C THR A 146 -0.22 -2.46 8.43
N VAL A 147 -0.75 -1.31 8.00
CA VAL A 147 -2.09 -0.83 8.33
C VAL A 147 -2.70 -0.25 7.06
N MET A 148 -3.73 -0.89 6.52
CA MET A 148 -4.32 -0.47 5.25
C MET A 148 -5.83 -0.39 5.34
N GLN A 149 -6.42 0.62 4.70
CA GLN A 149 -7.86 0.61 4.47
C GLN A 149 -8.21 -0.50 3.48
N VAL A 150 -9.39 -1.12 3.59
CA VAL A 150 -9.91 -2.08 2.61
C VAL A 150 -11.25 -1.59 2.09
N ALA A 151 -11.43 -1.63 0.77
CA ALA A 151 -12.73 -1.33 0.14
C ALA A 151 -13.49 -2.63 -0.14
N LYS A 152 -14.68 -2.76 0.46
CA LYS A 152 -15.67 -3.75 0.02
C LYS A 152 -16.38 -3.20 -1.22
N ARG A 153 -16.30 -3.92 -2.34
CA ARG A 153 -17.14 -3.66 -3.52
C ARG A 153 -18.36 -4.58 -3.47
N ARG A 154 -18.63 -5.32 -4.55
CA ARG A 154 -19.62 -6.42 -4.54
C ARG A 154 -19.18 -7.54 -3.59
N TYR A 155 -17.89 -7.85 -3.56
CA TYR A 155 -17.27 -8.88 -2.72
C TYR A 155 -16.05 -8.31 -1.99
N TRP A 156 -15.66 -8.96 -0.89
CA TRP A 156 -14.39 -8.70 -0.23
C TRP A 156 -13.20 -9.12 -1.10
N PRO A 157 -12.03 -8.46 -0.98
CA PRO A 157 -10.80 -8.98 -1.57
C PRO A 157 -10.54 -10.43 -1.14
N ARG A 158 -9.97 -11.21 -2.05
CA ARG A 158 -9.62 -12.61 -1.79
C ARG A 158 -8.73 -12.71 -0.55
N GLY A 159 -9.07 -13.65 0.34
CA GLY A 159 -8.34 -13.91 1.58
C GLY A 159 -8.87 -13.20 2.81
N MET A 160 -9.84 -12.28 2.65
CA MET A 160 -10.57 -11.68 3.78
C MET A 160 -11.44 -12.74 4.49
N PRO A 161 -11.83 -12.50 5.76
CA PRO A 161 -12.81 -13.33 6.44
C PRO A 161 -14.11 -13.49 5.63
N SER A 162 -14.73 -14.67 5.69
CA SER A 162 -16.04 -14.94 5.08
C SER A 162 -17.15 -14.09 5.72
N THR A 163 -17.06 -13.88 7.04
CA THR A 163 -17.93 -13.00 7.80
C THR A 163 -17.81 -11.57 7.30
N ASP A 164 -18.96 -10.97 6.99
CA ASP A 164 -19.02 -9.57 6.59
C ASP A 164 -18.83 -8.62 7.78
N ILE A 165 -17.57 -8.31 8.10
CA ILE A 165 -17.20 -7.45 9.24
C ILE A 165 -17.91 -6.09 9.24
N VAL A 166 -18.29 -5.55 8.07
CA VAL A 166 -19.01 -4.28 7.95
C VAL A 166 -20.46 -4.44 8.41
N GLY A 167 -21.10 -5.56 8.05
CA GLY A 167 -22.47 -5.87 8.48
C GLY A 167 -22.59 -6.19 9.97
N GLN A 168 -21.47 -6.51 10.64
CA GLN A 168 -21.44 -6.77 12.07
C GLN A 168 -21.27 -5.52 12.93
N VAL A 169 -21.01 -4.34 12.33
CA VAL A 169 -20.80 -3.11 13.11
C VAL A 169 -22.14 -2.54 13.56
N GLU A 170 -22.34 -2.46 14.88
CA GLU A 170 -23.50 -1.84 15.51
C GLU A 170 -23.73 -0.39 15.06
N ALA A 171 -24.95 0.12 15.20
CA ALA A 171 -25.38 1.44 14.72
C ALA A 171 -24.68 2.67 15.34
N PRO A 172 -24.26 2.69 16.63
CA PRO A 172 -23.64 3.87 17.23
C PRO A 172 -22.30 4.26 16.57
N ARG A 173 -22.04 5.57 16.47
CA ARG A 173 -20.71 6.07 16.04
C ARG A 173 -19.66 5.64 17.07
N GLY A 174 -18.51 5.15 16.61
CA GLY A 174 -17.47 4.58 17.46
C GLY A 174 -17.57 3.06 17.63
N SER A 175 -18.69 2.43 17.24
CA SER A 175 -18.81 0.98 17.21
C SER A 175 -17.79 0.38 16.24
N HIS A 176 -17.25 -0.78 16.60
CA HIS A 176 -16.27 -1.48 15.80
C HIS A 176 -16.45 -3.00 15.92
N PHE A 177 -16.00 -3.71 14.89
CA PHE A 177 -15.98 -5.16 14.86
C PHE A 177 -14.63 -5.63 14.33
N THR A 178 -13.94 -6.46 15.09
CA THR A 178 -12.59 -6.94 14.75
C THR A 178 -12.55 -8.46 14.71
N MET A 179 -12.00 -8.98 13.62
CA MET A 179 -11.61 -10.38 13.49
C MET A 179 -10.10 -10.51 13.41
N LYS A 180 -9.59 -11.65 13.89
CA LYS A 180 -8.22 -12.09 13.67
C LYS A 180 -8.24 -13.29 12.72
N LYS A 181 -7.21 -13.44 11.92
CA LYS A 181 -6.97 -14.62 11.08
C LYS A 181 -5.49 -14.98 11.17
N THR A 182 -5.21 -16.25 11.40
CA THR A 182 -3.85 -16.79 11.27
C THR A 182 -3.56 -17.04 9.78
N THR A 183 -2.41 -16.58 9.30
CA THR A 183 -1.93 -16.81 7.94
C THR A 183 -1.31 -18.20 7.84
N ASP A 184 -1.10 -18.67 6.62
CA ASP A 184 -0.45 -19.97 6.37
C ASP A 184 0.99 -20.00 6.92
N ASP A 185 1.61 -18.82 7.09
CA ASP A 185 2.94 -18.66 7.68
C ASP A 185 2.91 -18.59 9.23
N GLY A 186 1.76 -18.82 9.86
CA GLY A 186 1.59 -18.79 11.31
C GLY A 186 1.44 -17.39 11.93
N ASN A 187 1.47 -16.33 11.12
CA ASN A 187 1.33 -14.96 11.62
C ASN A 187 -0.14 -14.54 11.75
N THR A 188 -0.40 -13.41 12.43
CA THR A 188 -1.77 -12.92 12.66
C THR A 188 -2.06 -11.66 11.88
N ILE A 189 -3.17 -11.69 11.12
CA ILE A 189 -3.75 -10.52 10.48
C ILE A 189 -5.05 -10.14 11.19
N PHE A 190 -5.25 -8.85 11.38
CA PHE A 190 -6.47 -8.26 11.91
C PHE A 190 -7.29 -7.63 10.78
N ALA A 191 -8.59 -7.88 10.77
CA ALA A 191 -9.55 -7.17 9.94
C ALA A 191 -10.53 -6.44 10.87
N CYS A 192 -10.61 -5.13 10.76
CA CYS A 192 -11.43 -4.29 11.64
C CYS A 192 -12.36 -3.40 10.82
N ALA A 193 -13.64 -3.40 11.15
CA ALA A 193 -14.60 -2.42 10.67
C ALA A 193 -14.91 -1.42 11.80
N TYR A 194 -14.97 -0.14 11.46
CA TYR A 194 -15.21 0.96 12.40
C TYR A 194 -16.30 1.88 11.84
N ARG A 195 -17.27 2.24 12.68
CA ARG A 195 -18.36 3.15 12.32
C ARG A 195 -18.01 4.59 12.64
N ASP A 196 -17.83 5.38 11.59
CA ASP A 196 -17.84 6.84 11.64
C ASP A 196 -19.09 7.38 10.92
N LEU A 197 -19.00 8.50 10.18
CA LEU A 197 -20.05 8.95 9.26
C LEU A 197 -20.37 7.88 8.19
N LYS A 198 -19.36 7.07 7.83
CA LYS A 198 -19.49 5.86 7.02
C LYS A 198 -18.67 4.76 7.67
N VAL A 199 -19.12 3.52 7.57
CA VAL A 199 -18.32 2.38 8.03
C VAL A 199 -17.08 2.25 7.16
N LYS A 200 -15.92 2.16 7.80
CA LYS A 200 -14.62 1.93 7.18
C LYS A 200 -14.11 0.56 7.60
N ALA A 201 -13.44 -0.13 6.70
CA ALA A 201 -12.76 -1.39 6.99
C ALA A 201 -11.26 -1.21 6.82
N PHE A 202 -10.51 -1.90 7.68
CA PHE A 202 -9.06 -1.89 7.73
C PHE A 202 -8.54 -3.32 7.86
N ILE A 203 -7.34 -3.54 7.32
CA ILE A 203 -6.57 -4.76 7.50
C ILE A 203 -5.18 -4.39 8.02
N SER A 204 -4.65 -5.19 8.94
CA SER A 204 -3.39 -4.89 9.62
C SER A 204 -2.65 -6.16 10.00
N SER A 205 -1.31 -6.17 9.88
CA SER A 205 -0.45 -7.22 10.48
C SER A 205 0.01 -6.89 11.90
N CYS A 206 -0.36 -5.71 12.41
CA CYS A 206 -0.02 -5.28 13.76
C CYS A 206 -1.25 -4.77 14.52
N GLY A 207 -1.16 -4.76 15.84
CA GLY A 207 -2.13 -4.12 16.71
C GLY A 207 -1.43 -3.50 17.90
N THR A 208 -2.05 -2.52 18.54
CA THR A 208 -1.57 -2.07 19.85
C THR A 208 -2.03 -3.07 20.91
N THR A 209 -1.07 -3.58 21.69
CA THR A 209 -1.32 -4.35 22.92
C THR A 209 -1.64 -3.46 24.12
N SER A 210 -1.81 -2.14 23.93
CA SER A 210 -2.22 -1.22 25.00
C SER A 210 -3.71 -0.93 24.90
N LEU A 211 -4.54 -1.84 25.40
CA LEU A 211 -5.97 -1.64 25.55
C LEU A 211 -6.38 -2.27 26.86
N VAL A 212 -6.53 -1.46 27.90
CA VAL A 212 -7.22 -1.82 29.13
C VAL A 212 -8.66 -2.22 28.77
N GLY A 213 -9.17 -3.33 29.29
CA GLY A 213 -10.59 -3.74 29.14
C GLY A 213 -10.86 -5.10 28.47
N TYR A 214 -12.13 -5.47 28.36
CA TYR A 214 -12.58 -6.75 27.78
C TYR A 214 -12.61 -6.71 26.24
N LYS A 215 -12.18 -7.79 25.59
CA LYS A 215 -12.38 -8.00 24.13
C LYS A 215 -13.37 -9.11 23.88
N SER A 216 -14.43 -8.82 23.12
CA SER A 216 -15.19 -9.86 22.43
C SER A 216 -14.47 -10.16 21.12
N ILE A 217 -13.95 -11.39 20.98
CA ILE A 217 -13.33 -11.89 19.75
C ILE A 217 -14.30 -12.86 19.12
N VAL A 218 -14.64 -12.63 17.85
CA VAL A 218 -15.41 -13.60 17.06
C VAL A 218 -14.42 -14.47 16.32
N GLU A 219 -14.36 -15.74 16.70
CA GLU A 219 -13.53 -16.76 16.04
C GLU A 219 -14.12 -17.12 14.66
N PRO A 220 -13.34 -17.73 13.75
CA PRO A 220 -13.81 -18.10 12.40
C PRO A 220 -15.06 -18.99 12.38
N ASN A 221 -15.32 -19.73 13.46
CA ASN A 221 -16.51 -20.57 13.64
C ASN A 221 -17.74 -19.80 14.17
N GLY A 222 -17.67 -18.47 14.29
CA GLY A 222 -18.75 -17.62 14.80
C GLY A 222 -18.88 -17.59 16.32
N SER A 223 -18.04 -18.34 17.06
CA SER A 223 -18.05 -18.28 18.53
C SER A 223 -17.49 -16.96 19.03
N VAL A 224 -18.13 -16.40 20.05
CA VAL A 224 -17.67 -15.18 20.72
C VAL A 224 -16.88 -15.58 21.96
N THR A 225 -15.58 -15.29 21.99
CA THR A 225 -14.74 -15.47 23.16
C THR A 225 -14.45 -14.12 23.81
N GLY A 226 -14.76 -14.03 25.09
CA GLY A 226 -14.39 -12.89 25.93
C GLY A 226 -12.99 -13.08 26.47
N ILE A 227 -12.02 -12.29 26.00
CA ILE A 227 -10.68 -12.26 26.59
C ILE A 227 -10.59 -11.05 27.51
N LYS A 228 -10.42 -11.33 28.80
CA LYS A 228 -9.99 -10.34 29.79
C LYS A 228 -8.54 -10.02 29.46
N ARG A 229 -8.27 -8.79 29.00
CA ARG A 229 -6.91 -8.36 28.68
C ARG A 229 -6.14 -8.15 30.00
N PRO A 230 -4.82 -8.38 30.03
CA PRO A 230 -4.01 -8.22 31.23
C PRO A 230 -4.16 -6.85 31.87
#